data_AF-A0A962DEK4-F1
#
_entry.id   AF-A0A962DEK4-F1
#
_cell.length_a   1.000
_cell.length_b   1.000
_cell.length_c   1.000
_cell.angle_alpha   90.00
_cell.angle_beta   90.00
_cell.angle_gamma   90.00
#
_symmetry.space_group_name_H-M   'P 1'
#
loop_
_entity.id
_entity.type
_entity.pdbx_description
1 polymer ?
#
loop_
_entity_poly.entity_id
_entity_poly.type
_entity_poly.pdbx_seq_one_letter_code
_entity_poly.pdbx_strand_id
1 'polypeptide(L)'
;MEWGSLFIPWWGVLYLVVLLSLTVAGILEDFKNNPKGACSSAISCFFSYVFVAGYFNENWAAKFGWVLIPMVIYGLMWEFYASVRETGKAQQELQTYDDLTDDEKSFLLNMAVMFNAFVVLPGYLAGVKLCVDLFL
;
A
#
# COMPACT_ATOMS: atom_id res chain seq x y z
N MET A 1 -0.51 9.95 33.72
CA MET A 1 -0.44 10.12 32.26
C MET A 1 1.03 10.11 31.90
N GLU A 2 1.56 8.92 31.67
CA GLU A 2 2.91 8.79 31.13
C GLU A 2 2.85 9.25 29.68
N TRP A 3 3.70 10.19 29.31
CA TRP A 3 3.90 10.61 27.93
C TRP A 3 4.58 9.44 27.22
N GLY A 4 3.77 8.46 26.79
CA GLY A 4 4.22 7.28 26.04
C GLY A 4 4.98 7.76 24.82
N SER A 5 6.27 7.44 24.81
CA SER A 5 7.21 7.81 23.75
C SER A 5 6.61 7.55 22.37
N LEU A 6 6.70 8.55 21.49
CA LEU A 6 6.59 8.42 20.03
C LEU A 6 7.68 7.45 19.54
N PHE A 7 7.51 6.15 19.78
CA PHE A 7 8.52 5.16 19.41
C PHE A 7 7.94 4.21 18.37
N ILE A 8 8.05 4.63 17.11
CA ILE A 8 7.99 3.69 15.99
C ILE A 8 9.36 2.99 15.98
N PRO A 9 9.41 1.65 16.09
CA PRO A 9 10.68 0.95 16.03
C PRO A 9 11.38 1.22 14.69
N TRP A 10 12.71 1.17 14.67
CA TRP A 10 13.52 1.55 13.49
C TRP A 10 13.11 0.82 12.20
N TRP A 11 12.67 -0.44 12.31
CA TRP A 11 12.20 -1.23 11.18
C TRP A 11 10.84 -0.75 10.65
N GLY A 12 9.97 -0.20 11.52
CA GLY A 12 8.72 0.44 11.11
C GLY A 12 8.99 1.76 10.39
N VAL A 13 9.97 2.54 10.85
CA VAL A 13 10.44 3.74 10.13
C VAL A 13 11.01 3.37 8.77
N LEU A 14 11.84 2.33 8.69
CA LEU A 14 12.40 1.84 7.43
C LEU A 14 11.29 1.40 6.46
N TYR A 15 10.29 0.66 6.93
CA TYR A 15 9.12 0.28 6.14
C TYR A 15 8.39 1.50 5.57
N LEU A 16 8.12 2.51 6.41
CA LEU A 16 7.50 3.75 5.95
C LEU A 16 8.37 4.43 4.89
N VAL A 17 9.67 4.60 5.10
CA VAL A 17 10.57 5.21 4.12
C VAL A 17 10.55 4.46 2.77
N VAL A 18 10.60 3.13 2.79
CA VAL A 18 10.48 2.30 1.58
C VAL A 18 9.13 2.54 0.91
N LEU A 19 8.04 2.48 1.66
CA LEU A 19 6.71 2.77 1.16
C LEU A 19 6.65 4.15 0.52
N LEU A 20 7.22 5.21 1.15
CA LEU A 20 7.27 6.56 0.59
C LEU A 20 7.91 6.57 -0.79
N SER A 21 9.09 5.92 -0.87
CA SER A 21 9.94 5.99 -2.05
C SER A 21 9.26 5.31 -3.24
N LEU A 22 8.59 4.18 -2.98
CA LEU A 22 7.82 3.44 -3.99
C LEU A 22 6.57 4.22 -4.39
N THR A 23 5.85 4.83 -3.43
CA THR A 23 4.69 5.67 -3.73
C THR A 23 5.07 6.86 -4.60
N VAL A 24 6.14 7.59 -4.25
CA VAL A 24 6.59 8.76 -5.02
C VAL A 24 7.03 8.35 -6.43
N ALA A 25 7.78 7.25 -6.57
CA ALA A 25 8.17 6.72 -7.87
C ALA A 25 6.93 6.39 -8.72
N GLY A 26 5.99 5.63 -8.16
CA GLY A 26 4.75 5.25 -8.85
C GLY A 26 3.86 6.45 -9.21
N ILE A 27 3.73 7.44 -8.33
CA ILE A 27 2.98 8.67 -8.62
C ILE A 27 3.63 9.44 -9.77
N LEU A 28 4.96 9.61 -9.77
CA LEU A 28 5.64 10.38 -10.83
C LEU A 28 5.49 9.73 -12.21
N GLU A 29 5.39 8.41 -12.26
CA GLU A 29 5.11 7.64 -13.47
C GLU A 29 3.63 7.76 -13.89
N ASP A 30 2.70 7.50 -12.96
CA ASP A 30 1.26 7.50 -13.24
C ASP A 30 0.69 8.91 -13.49
N PHE A 31 1.27 9.97 -12.93
CA PHE A 31 0.74 11.34 -13.06
C PHE A 31 0.72 11.82 -14.52
N LYS A 32 1.60 11.28 -15.37
CA LYS A 32 1.66 11.59 -16.81
C LYS A 32 0.53 10.96 -17.60
N ASN A 33 0.10 9.75 -17.23
CA ASN A 33 -0.82 8.94 -18.02
C ASN A 33 -2.22 8.82 -17.39
N ASN A 34 -2.32 8.87 -16.06
CA ASN A 34 -3.56 8.73 -15.30
C ASN A 34 -3.52 9.52 -13.98
N PRO A 35 -3.74 10.85 -14.02
CA PRO A 35 -3.65 11.69 -12.83
C PRO A 35 -4.68 11.35 -11.75
N LYS A 36 -5.87 10.86 -12.14
CA LYS A 36 -6.89 10.40 -11.17
C LYS A 36 -6.43 9.14 -10.45
N GLY A 37 -5.83 8.19 -11.18
CA GLY A 37 -5.23 6.99 -10.60
C GLY A 37 -4.09 7.31 -9.65
N ALA A 38 -3.21 8.22 -10.04
CA ALA A 38 -2.11 8.70 -9.19
C ALA A 38 -2.61 9.30 -7.87
N CYS A 39 -3.66 10.12 -7.90
CA CYS A 39 -4.26 10.70 -6.69
C CYS A 39 -4.85 9.63 -5.77
N SER A 40 -5.58 8.65 -6.31
CA SER A 40 -6.14 7.56 -5.51
C SER A 40 -5.05 6.66 -4.90
N SER A 41 -3.98 6.39 -5.64
CA SER A 41 -2.80 5.66 -5.11
C SER A 41 -2.08 6.43 -4.02
N ALA A 42 -1.99 7.77 -4.14
CA ALA A 42 -1.43 8.63 -3.10
C ALA A 42 -2.28 8.57 -1.80
N ILE A 43 -3.61 8.63 -1.95
CA ILE A 43 -4.56 8.52 -0.82
C ILE A 43 -4.46 7.15 -0.17
N SER A 44 -4.42 6.08 -0.97
CA SER A 44 -4.26 4.70 -0.50
C SER A 44 -2.98 4.52 0.32
N CYS A 45 -1.84 4.99 -0.21
CA CYS A 45 -0.57 4.95 0.52
C CYS A 45 -0.61 5.81 1.78
N PHE A 46 -1.22 6.99 1.74
CA PHE A 46 -1.42 7.81 2.94
C PHE A 46 -2.22 7.05 4.02
N PHE A 47 -3.20 6.24 3.64
CA PHE A 47 -3.93 5.40 4.60
C PHE A 47 -3.03 4.35 5.23
N SER A 48 -2.22 3.64 4.44
CA SER A 48 -1.23 2.69 4.97
C SER A 48 -0.26 3.35 5.95
N TYR A 49 0.16 4.58 5.68
CA TYR A 49 0.96 5.39 6.60
C TYR A 49 0.26 5.66 7.93
N VAL A 50 -1.00 6.10 7.86
CA VAL A 50 -1.81 6.34 9.07
C VAL A 50 -1.99 5.06 9.86
N PHE A 51 -2.19 3.92 9.21
CA PHE A 51 -2.34 2.63 9.87
C PHE A 51 -1.06 2.17 10.56
N VAL A 52 0.09 2.22 9.88
CA VAL A 52 1.35 1.80 10.49
C VAL A 52 1.75 2.75 11.62
N ALA A 53 1.61 4.07 11.44
CA ALA A 53 1.88 5.03 12.50
C ALA A 53 0.91 4.87 13.69
N GLY A 54 -0.37 4.65 13.41
CA GLY A 54 -1.41 4.41 14.43
C GLY A 54 -1.16 3.12 15.20
N TYR A 55 -0.66 2.07 14.54
CA TYR A 55 -0.38 0.78 15.16
C TYR A 55 0.68 0.87 16.26
N PHE A 56 1.66 1.76 16.11
CA PHE A 56 2.67 2.01 17.13
C PHE A 56 2.34 3.20 18.05
N ASN A 57 1.27 3.96 17.75
CA ASN A 57 0.89 5.14 18.50
C ASN A 57 -0.63 5.27 18.59
N GLU A 58 -1.18 4.78 19.71
CA GLU A 58 -2.63 4.82 19.98
C GLU A 58 -3.21 6.25 19.95
N ASN A 59 -2.45 7.27 20.37
CA ASN A 59 -2.91 8.66 20.29
C ASN A 59 -3.10 9.11 18.83
N TRP A 60 -2.31 8.56 17.90
CA TRP A 60 -2.49 8.82 16.48
C TRP A 60 -3.74 8.12 15.96
N ALA A 61 -3.94 6.84 16.30
CA ALA A 61 -5.12 6.09 15.90
C ALA A 61 -6.42 6.69 16.46
N ALA A 62 -6.40 7.14 17.72
CA ALA A 62 -7.54 7.78 18.38
C ALA A 62 -7.99 9.08 17.69
N LYS A 63 -7.08 9.82 17.04
CA LYS A 63 -7.44 11.03 16.27
C LYS A 63 -8.29 10.72 15.04
N PHE A 64 -8.06 9.58 14.40
CA PHE A 64 -8.83 9.15 13.24
C PHE A 64 -10.11 8.42 13.65
N GLY A 65 -10.08 7.70 14.79
CA GLY A 65 -11.27 7.08 15.36
C GLY A 65 -12.01 6.20 14.35
N TRP A 66 -13.33 6.33 14.29
CA TRP A 66 -14.20 5.55 13.40
C TRP A 66 -13.92 5.76 11.90
N VAL A 67 -13.17 6.80 11.52
CA VAL A 67 -12.76 7.04 10.12
C VAL A 67 -11.75 5.99 9.64
N LEU A 68 -11.07 5.28 10.55
CA LEU A 68 -10.15 4.19 10.19
C LEU A 68 -10.86 3.07 9.40
N ILE A 69 -12.11 2.75 9.73
CA ILE A 69 -12.88 1.69 9.05
C ILE A 69 -13.10 2.00 7.56
N PRO A 70 -13.71 3.15 7.17
CA PRO A 70 -13.88 3.47 5.76
C PRO A 70 -12.54 3.67 5.03
N MET A 71 -11.48 4.13 5.71
CA MET A 71 -10.13 4.18 5.12
C MET A 71 -9.61 2.79 4.75
N VAL A 72 -9.77 1.80 5.64
CA VAL A 72 -9.35 0.42 5.38
C VAL A 72 -10.15 -0.17 4.21
N ILE A 73 -11.48 0.01 4.21
CA ILE A 73 -12.35 -0.51 3.14
C ILE A 73 -11.97 0.12 1.79
N TYR A 74 -11.89 1.45 1.73
CA TYR A 74 -11.54 2.15 0.50
C TYR A 74 -10.17 1.72 -0.01
N GLY A 75 -9.17 1.70 0.88
CA GLY A 75 -7.81 1.37 0.50
C GLY A 75 -7.68 -0.06 -0.01
N LEU A 76 -8.30 -1.05 0.65
CA LEU A 76 -8.34 -2.43 0.16
C LEU A 76 -9.02 -2.55 -1.22
N MET A 77 -10.14 -1.85 -1.43
CA MET A 77 -10.82 -1.83 -2.72
C MET A 77 -9.94 -1.19 -3.81
N TRP A 78 -9.25 -0.10 -3.48
CA TRP A 78 -8.36 0.58 -4.42
C TRP A 78 -7.15 -0.29 -4.77
N GLU A 79 -6.49 -0.90 -3.78
CA GLU A 79 -5.33 -1.76 -4.02
C GLU A 79 -5.69 -2.99 -4.85
N PHE A 80 -6.87 -3.58 -4.62
CA PHE A 80 -7.37 -4.65 -5.47
C PHE A 80 -7.58 -4.17 -6.92
N TYR A 81 -8.24 -3.04 -7.11
CA TYR A 81 -8.45 -2.45 -8.44
C TYR A 81 -7.14 -2.10 -9.14
N ALA A 82 -6.20 -1.47 -8.44
CA ALA A 82 -4.90 -1.10 -8.95
C ALA A 82 -4.08 -2.34 -9.33
N SER A 83 -4.08 -3.38 -8.50
CA SER A 83 -3.38 -4.64 -8.78
C SER A 83 -3.91 -5.32 -10.05
N VAL A 84 -5.23 -5.41 -10.22
CA VAL A 84 -5.83 -5.96 -11.46
C VAL A 84 -5.44 -5.12 -12.68
N ARG A 85 -5.46 -3.80 -12.55
CA ARG A 85 -5.09 -2.87 -13.64
C ARG A 85 -3.63 -3.01 -14.04
N GLU A 86 -2.70 -2.99 -13.08
CA GLU A 86 -1.26 -3.08 -13.35
C GLU A 86 -0.87 -4.47 -13.84
N THR A 87 -1.48 -5.54 -13.32
CA THR A 87 -1.28 -6.90 -13.83
C THR A 87 -1.71 -7.01 -15.30
N GLY A 88 -2.84 -6.39 -15.66
CA GLY A 88 -3.32 -6.34 -17.04
C GLY A 88 -2.36 -5.60 -17.98
N LYS A 89 -1.81 -4.45 -17.55
CA LYS A 89 -0.79 -3.72 -18.32
C LYS A 89 0.51 -4.52 -18.46
N ALA A 90 1.01 -5.09 -17.37
CA ALA A 90 2.22 -5.90 -17.38
C ALA A 90 2.08 -7.11 -18.31
N GLN A 91 0.91 -7.74 -18.35
CA GLN A 91 0.64 -8.83 -19.28
C GLN A 91 0.68 -8.37 -20.75
N GLN A 92 0.17 -7.17 -21.05
CA GLN A 92 0.23 -6.59 -22.40
C GLN A 92 1.67 -6.25 -22.81
N GLU A 93 2.46 -5.68 -21.90
CA GLU A 93 3.88 -5.37 -22.16
C GLU A 93 4.73 -6.63 -22.33
N LEU A 94 4.47 -7.68 -21.54
CA LEU A 94 5.17 -8.96 -21.67
C LEU A 94 4.83 -9.68 -22.99
N GLN A 95 3.66 -9.44 -23.59
CA GLN A 95 3.33 -9.98 -24.90
C GLN A 95 4.16 -9.39 -26.04
N THR A 96 4.71 -8.18 -25.87
CA THR A 96 5.60 -7.56 -26.87
C THR A 96 7.04 -8.08 -26.86
N TYR A 97 7.42 -8.91 -25.88
CA TYR A 97 8.73 -9.55 -25.81
C TYR A 97 8.66 -10.96 -26.42
N ASP A 98 9.08 -11.09 -27.68
CA ASP A 98 9.10 -12.36 -28.42
C ASP A 98 10.22 -13.32 -27.96
N ASP A 99 11.19 -12.81 -27.21
CA ASP A 99 12.36 -13.52 -26.69
C ASP A 99 12.10 -14.30 -25.39
N LEU A 100 10.97 -14.05 -24.72
CA LEU A 100 10.59 -14.70 -23.46
C LEU A 100 9.59 -15.82 -23.70
N THR A 101 9.79 -16.94 -23.00
CA THR A 101 8.81 -18.04 -22.94
C THR A 101 7.59 -17.66 -22.08
N ASP A 102 6.47 -18.35 -22.29
CA ASP A 102 5.24 -18.11 -21.50
C ASP A 102 5.44 -18.34 -20.00
N ASP A 103 6.32 -19.29 -19.64
CA ASP A 103 6.69 -19.58 -18.25
C ASP A 103 7.50 -18.43 -17.63
N GLU A 104 8.45 -17.85 -18.36
CA GLU A 104 9.24 -16.70 -17.90
C GLU A 104 8.37 -15.46 -17.72
N LYS A 105 7.46 -15.19 -18.65
CA LYS A 105 6.48 -14.09 -18.56
C LYS A 105 5.61 -14.24 -17.31
N SER A 106 5.11 -15.46 -17.07
CA SER A 106 4.29 -15.76 -15.90
C SER A 106 5.08 -15.63 -14.60
N PHE A 107 6.34 -16.06 -14.58
CA PHE A 107 7.22 -15.91 -13.42
C PHE A 107 7.47 -14.44 -13.07
N LEU A 108 7.82 -13.60 -14.05
CA LEU A 108 8.06 -12.17 -13.84
C LEU A 108 6.82 -11.44 -13.32
N LEU A 109 5.66 -11.74 -13.90
CA LEU A 109 4.39 -11.15 -13.50
C LEU A 109 4.02 -11.55 -12.06
N ASN A 110 4.14 -12.83 -11.72
CA ASN A 110 3.89 -13.31 -10.35
C ASN A 110 4.87 -12.71 -9.33
N MET A 111 6.14 -12.54 -9.71
CA MET A 111 7.14 -11.91 -8.85
C MET A 111 6.79 -10.44 -8.56
N ALA A 112 6.35 -9.69 -9.58
CA ALA A 112 5.92 -8.31 -9.41
C ALA A 112 4.68 -8.19 -8.52
N VAL A 113 3.67 -9.06 -8.72
CA VAL A 113 2.45 -9.09 -7.89
C VAL A 113 2.79 -9.43 -6.44
N MET A 114 3.66 -10.44 -6.22
CA MET A 114 4.11 -10.79 -4.87
C MET A 114 4.86 -9.65 -4.20
N PHE A 115 5.80 -9.00 -4.90
CA PHE A 115 6.53 -7.87 -4.36
C PHE A 115 5.59 -6.74 -3.92
N ASN A 116 4.61 -6.40 -4.77
CA ASN A 116 3.61 -5.39 -4.43
C ASN A 116 2.78 -5.80 -3.21
N ALA A 117 2.31 -7.05 -3.17
CA ALA A 117 1.59 -7.57 -2.01
C ALA A 117 2.41 -7.51 -0.72
N PHE A 118 3.71 -7.84 -0.76
CA PHE A 118 4.58 -7.77 0.42
C PHE A 118 4.78 -6.34 0.95
N VAL A 119 4.77 -5.34 0.07
CA VAL A 119 4.91 -3.93 0.46
C VAL A 119 3.60 -3.40 1.04
N VAL A 120 2.48 -3.68 0.39
CA VAL A 120 1.18 -3.07 0.71
C VAL A 120 0.45 -3.79 1.85
N LEU A 121 0.47 -5.12 1.85
CA LEU A 121 -0.30 -5.95 2.78
C LEU A 121 -0.01 -5.65 4.27
N PRO A 122 1.25 -5.47 4.72
CA PRO A 122 1.53 -5.16 6.12
C PRO A 122 0.83 -3.89 6.61
N GLY A 123 0.76 -2.85 5.77
CA GLY A 123 0.09 -1.59 6.11
C GLY A 123 -1.41 -1.77 6.32
N TYR A 124 -2.06 -2.55 5.46
CA TYR A 124 -3.49 -2.83 5.58
C TYR A 124 -3.82 -3.82 6.70
N LEU A 125 -2.96 -4.80 6.97
CA LEU A 125 -3.09 -5.67 8.13
C LEU A 125 -2.99 -4.88 9.44
N ALA A 126 -2.08 -3.89 9.52
CA ALA A 126 -2.03 -2.97 10.64
C ALA A 126 -3.33 -2.17 10.79
N GLY A 127 -3.92 -1.71 9.68
CA GLY A 127 -5.20 -0.99 9.68
C GLY A 127 -6.37 -1.85 10.16
N VAL A 128 -6.48 -3.08 9.66
CA VAL A 128 -7.49 -4.04 10.11
C VAL A 128 -7.33 -4.33 11.60
N LYS A 129 -6.09 -4.58 12.05
CA LYS A 129 -5.81 -4.83 13.45
C LYS A 129 -6.18 -3.64 14.34
N LEU A 130 -5.84 -2.41 13.93
CA LEU A 130 -6.27 -1.20 14.63
C LEU A 130 -7.79 -1.10 14.75
N CYS A 131 -8.53 -1.41 13.68
CA CYS A 131 -9.99 -1.39 13.73
C CYS A 131 -10.56 -2.44 14.69
N VAL A 132 -9.94 -3.63 14.76
CA VAL A 132 -10.31 -4.66 15.74
C VAL A 132 -10.01 -4.16 17.14
N ASP A 133 -8.77 -3.77 17.43
CA ASP A 133 -8.31 -3.40 18.78
C ASP A 133 -9.06 -2.18 19.36
N LEU A 134 -9.55 -1.26 18.52
CA LEU A 134 -10.23 -0.03 18.96
C LEU A 134 -11.76 -0.12 18.99
N PHE A 135 -12.39 -1.02 18.23
CA PHE A 135 -13.84 -0.99 18.01
C PHE A 135 -14.57 -2.33 18.15
N LEU A 136 -13.87 -3.45 18.26
CA LEU A 136 -14.44 -4.80 18.37
C LEU A 136 -14.00 -5.51 19.65
#